data_AF-A0AAV0L3D0-F1
#
_entry.id   AF-A0AAV0L3D0-F1
#
_cell.length_a   1.000
_cell.length_b   1.000
_cell.length_c   1.000
_cell.angle_alpha   90.00
_cell.angle_beta   90.00
_cell.angle_gamma   90.00
#
_symmetry.space_group_name_H-M   'P 1'
#
loop_
_entity.id
_entity.type
_entity.pdbx_description
1 polymer ?
#
loop_
_entity_poly.entity_id
_entity_poly.type
_entity_poly.pdbx_seq_one_letter_code
_entity_poly.pdbx_strand_id
1 'polypeptide(L)'
;MLTMGSKPAVAPVLAAMEEKYGHVLTVWLGMQRVLVVSDPKVVKECFTTHDRALSSRPRTSPAKFLLFDYVGFGVSPYGAYWRSIQNLAVTHLVSSNDI
;
A
#
# COMPACT_ATOMS: atom_id res chain seq x y z
N MET A 1 -20.51 28.69 -15.99
CA MET A 1 -19.42 27.75 -16.33
C MET A 1 -18.62 27.52 -15.05
N LEU A 2 -19.03 26.54 -14.24
CA LEU A 2 -18.43 26.27 -12.92
C LEU A 2 -17.50 25.06 -13.06
N THR A 3 -16.19 25.30 -13.09
CA THR A 3 -15.22 24.22 -12.95
C THR A 3 -15.25 23.78 -11.48
N MET A 4 -15.86 22.63 -11.22
CA MET A 4 -15.70 21.90 -9.97
C MET A 4 -14.21 21.91 -9.59
N GLY A 5 -13.89 22.43 -8.40
CA GLY A 5 -12.55 22.41 -7.85
C GLY A 5 -12.02 20.97 -7.86
N SER A 6 -11.13 20.70 -8.80
CA SER A 6 -10.47 19.41 -8.91
C SER A 6 -9.70 19.19 -7.62
N LYS A 7 -10.07 18.16 -6.86
CA LYS A 7 -9.29 17.73 -5.70
C LYS A 7 -7.85 17.54 -6.18
N PRO A 8 -6.85 18.20 -5.56
CA PRO A 8 -5.48 18.03 -6.01
C PRO A 8 -5.15 16.54 -5.92
N ALA A 9 -4.57 16.01 -7.00
CA ALA A 9 -4.12 14.63 -7.00
C ALA A 9 -3.17 14.42 -5.81
N VAL A 10 -3.27 13.27 -5.15
CA VAL A 10 -2.50 13.01 -3.93
C VAL A 10 -1.00 13.03 -4.21
N ALA A 11 -0.59 12.59 -5.41
CA ALA A 11 0.81 12.54 -5.84
C ALA A 11 1.54 13.90 -5.82
N PRO A 12 1.05 14.98 -6.48
CA PRO A 12 1.72 16.28 -6.44
C PRO A 12 1.77 16.91 -5.04
N VAL A 13 0.77 16.64 -4.18
CA VAL A 13 0.80 17.11 -2.79
C VAL A 13 1.91 16.43 -1.99
N LEU A 14 2.09 15.12 -2.17
CA LEU A 14 3.17 14.38 -1.51
C LEU A 14 4.55 14.83 -2.01
N ALA A 15 4.69 15.11 -3.31
CA ALA A 15 5.94 15.64 -3.87
C ALA A 15 6.30 17.03 -3.28
N ALA A 16 5.32 17.91 -3.12
CA ALA A 16 5.54 19.21 -2.48
C ALA A 16 5.88 19.09 -0.98
N MET A 17 5.37 18.06 -0.29
CA MET A 17 5.72 17.79 1.11
C MET A 17 7.13 17.22 1.25
N GLU A 18 7.57 16.40 0.30
CA GLU A 18 8.95 15.89 0.26
C GLU A 18 9.96 17.04 0.13
N GLU A 19 9.71 18.00 -0.76
CA GLU A 19 10.61 19.15 -0.94
C GLU A 19 10.75 19.98 0.35
N LYS A 20 9.69 20.06 1.15
CA LYS A 20 9.65 20.87 2.37
C LYS A 20 10.18 20.15 3.62
N TYR A 21 9.95 18.84 3.76
CA TYR A 21 10.23 18.09 4.99
C TYR A 21 11.28 16.99 4.83
N GLY A 22 11.74 16.73 3.60
CA GLY A 22 12.73 15.71 3.26
C GLY A 22 12.13 14.38 2.80
N HIS A 23 13.01 13.46 2.41
CA HIS A 23 12.65 12.19 1.75
C HIS A 23 11.95 11.15 2.64
N VAL A 24 11.89 11.37 3.96
CA VAL A 24 11.21 10.50 4.92
C VAL A 24 10.35 11.36 5.81
N LEU A 25 9.03 11.26 5.66
CA LEU A 25 8.07 12.10 6.37
C LEU A 25 6.94 11.27 6.97
N THR A 26 6.53 11.64 8.20
CA THR A 26 5.41 10.99 8.89
C THR A 26 4.22 11.93 8.90
N VAL A 27 3.09 11.48 8.38
CA VAL A 27 1.84 12.25 8.30
C VAL A 27 0.74 11.51 9.05
N TRP A 28 -0.15 12.27 9.68
CA TRP A 28 -1.36 11.75 10.29
C TRP A 28 -2.51 11.85 9.29
N LEU A 29 -2.97 10.69 8.80
CA LEU A 29 -4.19 10.59 8.00
C LEU A 29 -5.36 10.29 8.95
N GLY A 30 -5.95 11.37 9.49
CA GLY A 30 -6.99 11.28 10.51
C GLY A 30 -6.46 10.58 11.76
N MET A 31 -6.90 9.34 12.02
CA MET A 31 -6.49 8.54 13.18
C MET A 31 -5.32 7.59 12.88
N GLN A 32 -4.90 7.47 11.62
CA GLN A 32 -3.84 6.55 11.22
C GLN A 32 -2.55 7.31 10.91
N ARG A 33 -1.44 6.87 11.50
CA ARG A 33 -0.11 7.38 11.19
C ARG A 33 0.43 6.70 9.94
N VAL A 34 0.94 7.48 8.99
CA VAL A 34 1.51 6.99 7.73
C VAL A 34 2.92 7.53 7.56
N LEU A 35 3.85 6.64 7.27
CA LEU A 35 5.21 6.97 6.87
C LEU A 35 5.27 7.02 5.34
N VAL A 36 5.68 8.16 4.79
CA VAL A 36 5.93 8.35 3.37
C VAL A 36 7.43 8.36 3.18
N VAL A 37 7.91 7.49 2.30
CA VAL A 37 9.32 7.34 1.94
C VAL A 37 9.46 7.60 0.45
N SER A 38 10.24 8.60 0.09
CA SER A 38 10.52 8.96 -1.30
C SER A 38 11.94 8.58 -1.74
N ASP A 39 12.86 8.31 -0.80
CA ASP A 39 14.25 7.94 -1.15
C ASP A 39 14.32 6.50 -1.69
N PRO A 40 14.83 6.27 -2.92
CA PRO A 40 14.90 4.94 -3.52
C PRO A 40 15.79 3.96 -2.74
N LYS A 41 16.82 4.43 -2.02
CA LYS A 41 17.68 3.58 -1.18
C LYS A 41 16.92 3.06 0.03
N VAL A 42 16.16 3.93 0.69
CA VAL A 42 15.34 3.58 1.86
C VAL A 42 14.18 2.69 1.42
N VAL A 43 13.53 2.99 0.29
CA VAL A 43 12.51 2.12 -0.30
C VAL A 43 13.07 0.72 -0.56
N LYS A 44 14.27 0.62 -1.14
CA LYS A 44 14.92 -0.68 -1.38
C LYS A 44 15.13 -1.43 -0.07
N GLU A 45 15.68 -0.80 0.96
CA GLU A 45 15.91 -1.43 2.26
C GLU A 45 14.61 -1.87 2.96
N CYS A 46 13.54 -1.07 2.83
CA CYS A 46 12.20 -1.41 3.30
C CYS A 46 11.67 -2.70 2.66
N PHE A 47 11.85 -2.86 1.35
CA PHE A 47 11.35 -4.03 0.61
C PHE A 47 12.32 -5.22 0.55
N THR A 48 13.59 -5.06 0.94
CA THR A 48 14.55 -6.19 1.00
C THR A 48 14.75 -6.72 2.41
N THR A 49 15.05 -5.83 3.37
CA THR A 49 15.50 -6.21 4.71
C THR A 49 14.34 -6.26 5.70
N HIS A 50 13.38 -5.35 5.52
CA HIS A 50 12.22 -5.19 6.40
C HIS A 50 10.89 -5.58 5.73
N ASP A 51 10.95 -6.37 4.66
CA ASP A 51 9.81 -6.75 3.82
C ASP A 51 8.69 -7.37 4.66
N ARG A 52 9.04 -8.27 5.58
CA ARG A 52 8.09 -8.99 6.43
C ARG A 52 7.39 -8.10 7.46
N ALA A 53 8.06 -7.04 7.93
CA ALA A 53 7.46 -6.11 8.87
C ALA A 53 6.46 -5.17 8.17
N LEU A 54 6.75 -4.80 6.92
CA LEU A 54 5.95 -3.87 6.12
C LEU A 54 4.89 -4.56 5.25
N SER A 55 4.94 -5.88 5.11
CA SER A 55 3.98 -6.65 4.31
C SER A 55 2.58 -6.73 4.94
N SER A 56 2.46 -6.47 6.25
CA SER A 56 1.17 -6.45 6.93
C SER A 56 0.40 -5.18 6.60
N ARG A 57 -0.77 -5.32 5.96
CA ARG A 57 -1.63 -4.17 5.66
C ARG A 57 -2.47 -3.77 6.89
N PRO A 58 -2.56 -2.46 7.21
CA PRO A 58 -3.38 -2.00 8.32
C PRO A 58 -4.85 -2.32 8.06
N ARG A 59 -5.54 -2.74 9.13
CA ARG A 59 -6.96 -3.06 9.09
C ARG A 59 -7.78 -1.77 8.98
N THR A 60 -8.17 -1.42 7.76
CA THR A 60 -9.05 -0.27 7.52
C THR A 60 -10.53 -0.67 7.63
N SER A 61 -11.41 0.23 8.06
CA SER A 61 -12.84 -0.05 8.16
C SER A 61 -13.52 -0.44 6.84
N PRO A 62 -13.18 0.14 5.67
CA PRO A 62 -13.80 -0.28 4.41
C PRO A 62 -13.41 -1.71 4.04
N ALA A 63 -12.16 -2.12 4.33
CA ALA A 63 -11.71 -3.48 4.05
C ALA A 63 -12.42 -4.54 4.89
N LYS A 64 -12.97 -4.17 6.06
CA LYS A 64 -13.82 -5.08 6.84
C LYS A 64 -15.11 -5.41 6.11
N PHE A 65 -15.80 -4.38 5.63
CA PHE A 65 -17.14 -4.52 5.06
C PHE A 65 -17.12 -4.91 3.57
N LEU A 66 -16.15 -4.41 2.80
CA LEU A 66 -16.08 -4.63 1.36
C LEU A 66 -15.27 -5.86 0.96
N LEU A 67 -14.36 -6.34 1.82
CA LEU A 67 -13.39 -7.39 1.48
C LEU A 67 -13.47 -8.59 2.44
N PHE A 68 -14.71 -8.93 2.81
CA PHE A 68 -15.05 -10.12 3.61
C PHE A 68 -14.17 -10.26 4.85
N ASP A 69 -14.17 -9.26 5.74
CA ASP A 69 -13.38 -9.24 6.97
C ASP A 69 -11.87 -9.46 6.73
N TYR A 70 -11.29 -8.71 5.78
CA TYR A 70 -9.87 -8.76 5.43
C TYR A 70 -9.41 -10.06 4.75
N VAL A 71 -10.32 -10.86 4.19
CA VAL A 71 -9.97 -12.12 3.50
C VAL A 71 -9.59 -11.87 2.03
N GLY A 72 -9.78 -10.66 1.52
CA GLY A 72 -9.39 -10.29 0.15
C GLY A 72 -7.87 -10.35 -0.10
N PHE A 73 -7.49 -10.89 -1.26
CA PHE A 73 -6.10 -11.03 -1.74
C PHE A 73 -5.20 -9.81 -1.50
N GLY A 74 -5.73 -8.61 -1.70
CA GLY A 74 -4.98 -7.35 -1.57
C GLY A 74 -4.94 -6.74 -0.16
N VAL A 75 -5.79 -7.19 0.77
CA VAL A 75 -5.98 -6.55 2.08
C VAL A 75 -5.81 -7.47 3.28
N SER A 76 -5.61 -8.77 3.07
CA SER A 76 -5.32 -9.69 4.15
C SER A 76 -4.05 -9.30 4.89
N PRO A 77 -4.05 -9.37 6.24
CA PRO A 77 -2.81 -9.29 6.99
C PRO A 77 -1.87 -10.40 6.53
N TYR A 78 -0.57 -10.12 6.61
CA TYR A 78 0.45 -11.09 6.22
C TYR A 78 0.37 -12.33 7.12
N GLY A 79 0.21 -13.51 6.51
CA GLY A 79 0.00 -14.76 7.22
C GLY A 79 0.00 -15.97 6.28
N ALA A 80 -0.20 -17.17 6.84
CA ALA A 80 -0.25 -18.41 6.06
C ALA A 80 -1.31 -18.35 4.94
N TYR A 81 -2.48 -17.80 5.27
CA TYR A 81 -3.58 -17.60 4.31
C TYR A 81 -3.17 -16.75 3.10
N TRP A 82 -2.60 -15.57 3.35
CA TRP A 82 -2.17 -14.65 2.29
C TRP A 82 -1.10 -15.27 1.39
N ARG A 83 -0.13 -16.01 1.96
CA ARG A 83 0.90 -16.71 1.18
C ARG A 83 0.32 -17.80 0.29
N SER A 84 -0.64 -18.58 0.80
CA SER A 84 -1.31 -19.62 0.01
C SER A 84 -2.05 -19.05 -1.19
N ILE A 85 -2.76 -17.92 -1.04
CA ILE A 85 -3.43 -17.27 -2.16
C ILE A 85 -2.43 -16.64 -3.12
N GLN A 86 -1.35 -16.01 -2.63
CA GLN A 86 -0.30 -15.50 -3.51
C GLN A 86 0.32 -16.59 -4.36
N ASN A 87 0.64 -17.75 -3.78
CA ASN A 87 1.16 -18.86 -4.55
C ASN A 87 0.15 -19.32 -5.62
N LEU A 88 -1.13 -19.48 -5.26
CA LEU A 88 -2.18 -19.86 -6.20
C LEU A 88 -2.36 -18.82 -7.33
N ALA A 89 -2.33 -17.53 -6.99
CA ALA A 89 -2.44 -16.44 -7.97
C ALA A 89 -1.23 -16.43 -8.91
N VAL A 90 -0.02 -16.62 -8.40
CA VAL A 90 1.19 -16.68 -9.23
C VAL A 90 1.16 -17.89 -10.17
N THR A 91 0.71 -19.06 -9.69
CA THR A 91 0.70 -20.30 -10.50
C THR A 91 -0.46 -20.41 -11.49
N HIS A 92 -1.54 -19.64 -11.32
CA HIS A 92 -2.73 -19.77 -12.17
C HIS A 92 -3.15 -18.47 -12.88
N LEU A 93 -2.85 -17.30 -12.33
CA LEU A 93 -3.27 -16.01 -12.90
C LEU A 93 -2.12 -15.27 -13.58
N VAL A 94 -0.90 -15.35 -13.02
CA VAL A 94 0.25 -14.56 -13.50
C VAL A 94 1.23 -15.39 -14.32
N SER A 95 1.34 -16.70 -14.05
CA SER A 95 2.19 -17.57 -14.86
C SER A 95 1.65 -17.69 -16.27
N SER A 96 2.52 -17.51 -17.25
CA SER A 96 2.26 -17.82 -18.67
C SER A 96 2.28 -19.33 -18.91
N ASN A 97 1.58 -20.09 -18.07
CA ASN A 97 1.24 -21.47 -18.40
C ASN A 97 -0.02 -21.40 -19.24
N ASP A 98 0.18 -21.54 -20.55
CA ASP A 98 -0.85 -21.60 -21.57
C ASP A 98 -1.95 -22.59 -21.17
N ILE A 99 -3.20 -22.15 -21.32
CA ILE A 99 -4.35 -23.04 -21.54
C ILE A 99 -4.27 -23.52 -22.99
#